data_AF-A0A7V2IPT8-F1
#
_entry.id   AF-A0A7V2IPT8-F1
#
_cell.length_a   1.000
_cell.length_b   1.000
_cell.length_c   1.000
_cell.angle_alpha   90.00
_cell.angle_beta   90.00
_cell.angle_gamma   90.00
#
_symmetry.space_group_name_H-M   'P 1'
#
loop_
_entity.id
_entity.type
_entity.pdbx_description
1 polymer ?
#
loop_
_entity_poly.entity_id
_entity_poly.type
_entity_poly.pdbx_seq_one_letter_code
_entity_poly.pdbx_strand_id
1 'polypeptide(L)'
;MHSTGAMHASQQPSSGKMSHRASLQLRVGAAVLAVVVAVGFGVLAAAAYGWIDLIDWFGVCGFRQRHGLPCPGCYWTTAGMEFVRGRLVRAFVVQPAATVFYGAALITGVFALLIAAAGVDFAFLHPPARGRVVRYALIAAVVILLGGWAVTLARAWAQGMP
;
A
#
# COMPACT_ATOMS: atom_id res chain seq x y z
N MET A 1 -39.75 56.78 10.71
CA MET A 1 -38.29 57.02 10.74
C MET A 1 -37.68 56.07 11.76
N HIS A 2 -36.62 55.33 11.37
CA HIS A 2 -35.75 54.40 12.14
C HIS A 2 -36.43 53.12 12.71
N SER A 3 -36.21 51.88 12.20
CA SER A 3 -35.00 51.04 12.01
C SER A 3 -34.25 50.76 13.32
N THR A 4 -34.31 49.55 13.90
CA THR A 4 -33.29 48.46 13.84
C THR A 4 -33.78 47.34 14.79
N GLY A 5 -33.61 46.02 14.60
CA GLY A 5 -32.49 45.27 14.06
C GLY A 5 -31.67 44.65 15.22
N ALA A 6 -32.08 43.48 15.74
CA ALA A 6 -31.28 42.69 16.70
C ALA A 6 -31.33 41.21 16.25
N MET A 7 -30.41 40.80 15.38
CA MET A 7 -29.15 40.13 15.71
C MET A 7 -29.36 38.72 16.30
N HIS A 8 -29.45 37.76 15.37
CA HIS A 8 -29.16 36.35 15.60
C HIS A 8 -27.72 36.21 16.12
N ALA A 9 -27.56 35.80 17.38
CA ALA A 9 -26.29 35.39 17.94
C ALA A 9 -25.97 33.95 17.47
N SER A 10 -25.39 33.82 16.28
CA SER A 10 -24.70 32.60 15.86
C SER A 10 -23.38 32.50 16.62
N GLN A 11 -23.35 31.67 17.65
CA GLN A 11 -22.11 31.30 18.33
C GLN A 11 -21.23 30.45 17.39
N GLN A 12 -20.24 31.08 16.76
CA GLN A 12 -19.11 30.38 16.14
C GLN A 12 -18.17 29.92 17.26
N PRO A 13 -17.85 28.62 17.38
CA PRO A 13 -16.85 28.17 18.33
C PRO A 13 -15.47 28.69 17.93
N SER A 14 -14.84 29.36 18.89
CA SER A 14 -13.57 30.06 18.80
C SER A 14 -12.43 29.17 18.30
N SER A 15 -11.69 29.69 17.32
CA SER A 15 -10.39 29.22 16.84
C SER A 15 -9.38 29.14 17.99
N GLY A 16 -9.30 27.97 18.62
CA GLY A 16 -8.36 27.65 19.68
C GLY A 16 -7.09 27.03 19.08
N LYS A 17 -6.10 27.89 18.79
CA LYS A 17 -4.66 27.64 18.73
C LYS A 17 -4.26 26.18 18.42
N MET A 18 -4.16 25.89 17.13
CA MET A 18 -3.66 24.66 16.54
C MET A 18 -2.18 24.46 16.90
N SER A 19 -1.93 23.79 18.03
CA SER A 19 -0.61 23.26 18.38
C SER A 19 -0.28 22.15 17.38
N HIS A 20 0.75 22.39 16.58
CA HIS A 20 1.32 21.52 15.56
C HIS A 20 1.96 20.27 16.19
N ARG A 21 1.13 19.38 16.72
CA ARG A 21 1.48 18.02 17.16
C ARG A 21 0.52 17.07 16.46
N ALA A 22 1.07 16.08 15.76
CA ALA A 22 0.30 15.02 15.11
C ALA A 22 -0.78 14.51 16.05
N SER A 23 -2.04 14.59 15.59
CA SER A 23 -3.18 14.16 16.38
C SER A 23 -2.96 12.73 16.86
N LEU A 24 -3.33 12.45 18.11
CA LEU A 24 -3.12 11.12 18.71
C LEU A 24 -3.74 10.01 17.84
N GLN A 25 -4.82 10.33 17.14
CA GLN A 25 -5.47 9.46 16.15
C GLN A 25 -4.59 9.16 14.92
N LEU A 26 -3.86 10.14 14.38
CA LEU A 26 -2.96 9.94 13.24
C LEU A 26 -1.76 9.07 13.63
N ARG A 27 -1.22 9.27 14.84
CA ARG A 27 -0.13 8.44 15.39
C ARG A 27 -0.54 7.00 15.59
N VAL A 28 -1.73 6.75 16.16
CA VAL A 28 -2.28 5.40 16.33
C VAL A 28 -2.54 4.74 14.97
N GLY A 29 -3.12 5.47 14.01
CA GLY A 29 -3.34 4.96 12.65
C GLY A 29 -2.03 4.60 11.94
N ALA A 30 -1.01 5.45 12.06
CA ALA A 30 0.32 5.18 11.50
C ALA A 30 1.01 3.99 12.19
N ALA A 31 0.88 3.85 13.51
CA ALA A 31 1.41 2.71 14.25
C ALA A 31 0.75 1.40 13.81
N VAL A 32 -0.58 1.37 13.69
CA VAL A 32 -1.31 0.20 13.18
C VAL A 32 -0.84 -0.17 11.77
N LEU A 33 -0.72 0.82 10.87
CA LEU A 33 -0.23 0.58 9.51
C LEU A 33 1.20 0.02 9.51
N ALA A 34 2.10 0.60 10.32
CA ALA A 34 3.47 0.12 10.45
C ALA A 34 3.52 -1.33 10.96
N VAL A 35 2.70 -1.68 11.95
CA VAL A 35 2.56 -3.04 12.47
C VAL A 35 2.05 -3.99 11.39
N VAL A 36 1.00 -3.63 10.65
CA VAL A 36 0.44 -4.46 9.58
C VAL A 36 1.49 -4.72 8.50
N VAL A 37 2.21 -3.68 8.07
CA VAL A 37 3.29 -3.81 7.07
C VAL A 37 4.41 -4.70 7.61
N ALA A 38 4.85 -4.49 8.86
CA ALA A 38 5.90 -5.28 9.48
C ALA A 38 5.51 -6.76 9.63
N VAL A 39 4.28 -7.06 10.04
CA VAL A 39 3.76 -8.43 10.13
C VAL A 39 3.70 -9.07 8.74
N GLY A 40 3.22 -8.36 7.72
CA GLY A 40 3.17 -8.87 6.35
C GLY A 40 4.56 -9.24 5.81
N PHE A 41 5.55 -8.36 5.99
CA PHE A 41 6.93 -8.66 5.63
C PHE A 41 7.54 -9.77 6.49
N GLY A 42 7.20 -9.84 7.78
CA GLY A 42 7.63 -10.90 8.68
C GLY A 42 7.12 -12.28 8.26
N VAL A 43 5.85 -12.39 7.85
CA VAL A 43 5.29 -13.63 7.29
C VAL A 43 5.99 -14.02 5.99
N LEU A 44 6.21 -13.06 5.08
CA LEU A 44 6.96 -13.32 3.85
C LEU A 44 8.41 -13.72 4.12
N ALA A 45 9.05 -13.16 5.15
CA ALA A 45 10.40 -13.54 5.58
C ALA A 45 10.41 -14.98 6.12
N ALA A 46 9.51 -15.30 7.05
CA ALA A 46 9.37 -16.64 7.61
C ALA A 46 9.18 -17.68 6.49
N ALA A 47 8.35 -17.36 5.50
CA ALA A 47 8.19 -18.20 4.32
C ALA A 47 9.42 -18.30 3.44
N ALA A 48 10.09 -17.17 3.21
CA ALA A 48 11.29 -17.11 2.40
C ALA A 48 12.47 -17.88 3.03
N TYR A 49 12.50 -18.03 4.35
CA TYR A 49 13.51 -18.85 5.06
C TYR A 49 13.03 -20.29 5.31
N GLY A 50 11.86 -20.68 4.81
CA GLY A 50 11.33 -22.04 4.92
C GLY A 50 10.77 -22.39 6.30
N TRP A 51 10.42 -21.40 7.12
CA TRP A 51 9.78 -21.63 8.41
C TRP A 51 8.27 -21.89 8.28
N ILE A 52 7.66 -21.40 7.18
CA ILE A 52 6.23 -21.54 6.90
C ILE A 52 6.02 -21.82 5.41
N ASP A 53 5.29 -22.88 5.09
CA ASP A 53 4.89 -23.17 3.72
C ASP A 53 3.58 -22.45 3.36
N LEU A 54 3.68 -21.32 2.65
CA LEU A 54 2.47 -20.60 2.20
C LEU A 54 1.64 -21.41 1.19
N ILE A 55 2.24 -22.39 0.52
CA ILE A 55 1.50 -23.28 -0.37
C ILE A 55 0.50 -24.12 0.43
N ASP A 56 0.82 -24.53 1.66
CA ASP A 56 -0.10 -25.31 2.48
C ASP A 56 -1.26 -24.47 3.01
N TRP A 57 -1.05 -23.16 3.17
CA TRP A 57 -2.09 -22.23 3.60
C TRP A 57 -2.97 -21.71 2.47
N PHE A 58 -2.38 -21.35 1.33
CA PHE A 58 -3.09 -20.68 0.24
C PHE A 58 -3.38 -21.60 -0.96
N GLY A 59 -2.79 -22.79 -0.97
CA GLY A 59 -2.90 -23.73 -2.08
C GLY A 59 -2.26 -23.20 -3.36
N VAL A 60 -2.39 -24.00 -4.42
CA VAL A 60 -2.08 -23.57 -5.78
C VAL A 60 -3.23 -22.69 -6.29
N CYS A 61 -2.90 -21.62 -7.02
CA CYS A 61 -3.90 -20.69 -7.57
C CYS A 61 -4.95 -21.43 -8.43
N GLY A 62 -6.19 -21.49 -7.94
CA GLY A 62 -7.29 -22.18 -8.63
C GLY A 62 -7.64 -21.59 -10.00
N PHE A 63 -7.39 -20.28 -10.22
CA PHE A 63 -7.57 -19.66 -11.53
C PHE A 63 -6.61 -20.24 -12.57
N ARG A 64 -5.35 -20.44 -12.18
CA ARG A 64 -4.34 -21.06 -13.05
C ARG A 64 -4.68 -22.51 -13.37
N GLN A 65 -5.22 -23.26 -12.41
CA GLN A 65 -5.63 -24.64 -12.65
C GLN A 65 -6.84 -24.76 -13.58
N ARG A 66 -7.81 -23.84 -13.48
CA ARG A 66 -9.05 -23.89 -14.29
C ARG A 66 -8.91 -23.30 -15.69
N HIS A 67 -8.11 -22.24 -15.84
CA HIS A 67 -8.01 -21.50 -17.10
C HIS A 67 -6.64 -21.64 -17.79
N GLY A 68 -5.66 -22.28 -17.17
CA GLY A 68 -4.28 -22.36 -17.68
C GLY A 68 -3.53 -21.02 -17.68
N LEU A 69 -4.21 -19.91 -17.37
CA LEU A 69 -3.69 -18.55 -17.50
C LEU A 69 -3.20 -17.98 -16.17
N PRO A 70 -2.12 -17.17 -16.17
CA PRO A 70 -1.71 -16.42 -14.99
C PRO A 70 -2.71 -15.30 -14.69
N CYS A 71 -3.29 -15.29 -13.49
CA CYS A 71 -4.11 -14.17 -13.01
C CYS A 71 -3.23 -12.93 -12.69
N PRO A 72 -3.81 -11.73 -12.53
CA PRO A 72 -3.07 -10.52 -12.15
C PRO A 72 -2.29 -10.66 -10.82
N GLY A 73 -2.79 -11.54 -9.94
CA GLY A 73 -2.18 -11.91 -8.65
C GLY A 73 -1.18 -13.06 -8.71
N CYS A 74 -0.98 -13.70 -9.87
CA CYS A 74 -0.16 -14.90 -9.97
C CYS A 74 1.31 -14.53 -9.80
N TYR A 75 2.03 -15.26 -8.94
CA TYR A 75 3.43 -15.04 -8.53
C TYR A 75 3.72 -13.92 -7.51
N TRP A 76 2.69 -13.30 -6.91
CA TRP A 76 2.90 -12.22 -5.94
C TRP A 76 3.70 -12.69 -4.72
N THR A 77 3.29 -13.81 -4.14
CA THR A 77 3.97 -14.40 -2.98
C THR A 77 5.42 -14.78 -3.31
N THR A 78 5.66 -15.35 -4.50
CA THR A 78 7.00 -15.70 -4.97
C THR A 78 7.89 -14.46 -5.14
N ALA A 79 7.35 -13.40 -5.75
CA ALA A 79 8.06 -12.13 -5.87
C ALA A 79 8.34 -11.50 -4.50
N GLY A 80 7.39 -11.58 -3.57
CA GLY A 80 7.55 -11.11 -2.19
C GLY A 80 8.64 -11.86 -1.42
N MET A 81 8.71 -13.18 -1.54
CA MET A 81 9.78 -13.98 -0.94
C MET A 81 11.16 -13.61 -1.50
N GLU A 82 11.29 -13.45 -2.82
CA GLU A 82 12.55 -12.99 -3.44
C GLU A 82 12.91 -11.55 -3.04
N PHE A 83 11.91 -10.68 -2.88
CA PHE A 83 12.11 -9.31 -2.41
C PHE A 83 12.69 -9.28 -0.99
N VAL A 84 12.13 -10.08 -0.08
CA VAL A 84 12.62 -10.17 1.32
C VAL A 84 13.99 -10.84 1.42
N ARG A 85 14.33 -11.75 0.50
CA ARG A 85 15.68 -12.32 0.35
C ARG A 85 16.71 -11.31 -0.19
N GLY A 86 16.32 -10.06 -0.47
CA GLY A 86 17.18 -9.03 -1.06
C GLY A 86 17.43 -9.20 -2.55
N ARG A 87 16.76 -10.14 -3.23
CA ARG A 87 16.94 -10.44 -4.65
C ARG A 87 15.98 -9.61 -5.50
N LEU A 88 16.11 -8.28 -5.40
CA LEU A 88 15.20 -7.30 -6.03
C LEU A 88 15.07 -7.50 -7.56
N VAL A 89 16.18 -7.75 -8.25
CA VAL A 89 16.17 -8.01 -9.70
C VAL A 89 15.35 -9.25 -10.02
N ARG A 90 15.51 -10.32 -9.23
CA ARG A 90 14.76 -11.56 -9.43
C ARG A 90 13.28 -11.38 -9.09
N ALA A 91 12.95 -10.64 -8.04
CA ALA A 91 11.57 -10.26 -7.72
C ALA A 91 10.92 -9.49 -8.88
N PHE A 92 11.63 -8.51 -9.46
CA PHE A 92 11.14 -7.72 -10.59
C PHE A 92 10.96 -8.57 -11.85
N VAL A 93 11.91 -9.47 -12.11
CA VAL A 93 11.79 -10.42 -13.22
C VAL A 93 10.63 -11.38 -12.98
N VAL A 94 10.37 -11.86 -11.77
CA VAL A 94 9.23 -12.75 -11.49
C VAL A 94 7.92 -11.99 -11.68
N GLN A 95 7.76 -10.84 -11.00
CA GLN A 95 6.58 -10.01 -11.14
C GLN A 95 6.89 -8.52 -10.87
N PRO A 96 6.91 -7.70 -11.94
CA PRO A 96 7.22 -6.27 -11.82
C PRO A 96 6.23 -5.53 -10.91
N ALA A 97 4.93 -5.77 -11.09
CA ALA A 97 3.89 -5.11 -10.31
C ALA A 97 4.06 -5.36 -8.80
N ALA A 98 4.16 -6.63 -8.41
CA ALA A 98 4.32 -7.02 -7.01
C ALA A 98 5.56 -6.36 -6.38
N THR A 99 6.68 -6.32 -7.11
CA THR A 99 7.93 -5.68 -6.64
C THR A 99 7.73 -4.19 -6.35
N VAL A 100 7.02 -3.47 -7.23
CA VAL A 100 6.73 -2.05 -7.02
C VAL A 100 5.79 -1.85 -5.84
N PHE A 101 4.77 -2.69 -5.68
CA PHE A 101 3.86 -2.63 -4.53
C PHE A 101 4.57 -2.94 -3.21
N TYR A 102 5.45 -3.95 -3.16
CA TYR A 102 6.25 -4.23 -1.97
C TYR A 102 7.22 -3.09 -1.66
N GLY A 103 7.87 -2.50 -2.66
CA GLY A 103 8.71 -1.31 -2.46
C GLY A 103 7.91 -0.14 -1.91
N ALA A 104 6.74 0.16 -2.48
CA ALA A 104 5.86 1.21 -2.01
C ALA A 104 5.35 0.93 -0.58
N ALA A 105 5.00 -0.31 -0.27
CA ALA A 105 4.58 -0.73 1.07
C ALA A 105 5.71 -0.57 2.09
N LEU A 106 6.94 -0.93 1.74
CA LEU A 106 8.12 -0.75 2.58
C LEU A 106 8.36 0.74 2.88
N ILE A 107 8.37 1.58 1.85
CA ILE A 107 8.53 3.04 1.99
C ILE A 107 7.41 3.62 2.86
N THR A 108 6.16 3.24 2.59
CA THR A 108 5.00 3.66 3.37
C THR A 108 5.11 3.21 4.83
N GLY A 109 5.57 1.99 5.09
CA GLY A 109 5.80 1.46 6.43
C GLY A 109 6.89 2.25 7.18
N VAL A 110 7.98 2.62 6.51
CA VAL A 110 9.04 3.47 7.09
C VAL A 110 8.49 4.84 7.46
N PHE A 111 7.76 5.50 6.56
CA PHE A 111 7.12 6.79 6.87
C PHE A 111 6.10 6.65 8.00
N ALA A 112 5.29 5.60 8.01
CA ALA A 112 4.33 5.34 9.07
C ALA A 112 5.02 5.16 10.43
N LEU A 113 6.15 4.43 10.47
CA LEU A 113 6.96 4.28 11.67
C LEU A 113 7.57 5.60 12.13
N LEU A 114 8.07 6.43 11.22
CA LEU A 114 8.58 7.77 11.53
C LEU A 114 7.48 8.69 12.09
N ILE A 115 6.28 8.66 11.52
CA ILE A 115 5.12 9.41 12.05
C ILE A 115 4.75 8.90 13.44
N ALA A 116 4.74 7.58 13.66
CA ALA A 116 4.42 6.97 14.94
C ALA A 116 5.47 7.32 16.02
N ALA A 117 6.77 7.22 15.70
CA ALA A 117 7.88 7.42 16.62
C ALA A 117 8.18 8.90 16.87
N ALA A 118 8.25 9.72 15.82
CA ALA A 118 8.64 11.13 15.92
C ALA A 118 7.44 12.09 16.00
N GLY A 119 6.23 11.67 15.62
CA GLY A 119 5.05 12.54 15.53
C GLY A 119 5.20 13.70 14.56
N VAL A 120 6.04 13.54 13.55
CA VAL A 120 6.22 14.53 12.49
C VAL A 120 4.96 14.51 11.63
N ASP A 121 4.17 15.58 11.70
CA ASP A 121 3.11 15.83 10.74
C ASP A 121 3.72 16.23 9.40
N PHE A 122 3.52 15.41 8.38
CA PHE A 122 3.90 15.78 7.01
C PHE A 122 2.78 16.61 6.39
N ALA A 123 3.09 17.86 6.04
CA ALA A 123 2.14 18.81 5.44
C ALA A 123 1.48 18.31 4.14
N PHE A 124 2.06 17.30 3.47
CA PHE A 124 1.51 16.68 2.25
C PHE A 124 0.24 15.84 2.48
N LEU A 125 -0.08 15.45 3.72
CA LEU A 125 -1.31 14.70 4.03
C LEU A 125 -2.56 15.60 4.19
N HIS A 126 -2.43 16.93 4.07
CA HIS A 126 -3.56 17.85 4.21
C HIS A 126 -4.62 17.68 3.09
N PRO A 127 -5.91 17.91 3.42
CA PRO A 127 -7.07 17.49 2.63
C PRO A 127 -7.11 17.89 1.13
N PRO A 128 -6.67 19.09 0.69
CA PRO A 128 -6.79 19.45 -0.74
C PRO A 128 -5.75 18.77 -1.64
N ALA A 129 -4.60 18.37 -1.08
CA ALA A 129 -3.57 17.61 -1.81
C ALA A 129 -3.83 16.10 -1.75
N ARG A 130 -4.35 15.61 -0.61
CA ARG A 130 -4.63 14.19 -0.36
C ARG A 130 -5.53 13.56 -1.42
N GLY A 131 -6.60 14.24 -1.85
CA GLY A 131 -7.52 13.71 -2.86
C GLY A 131 -6.84 13.47 -4.22
N ARG A 132 -6.01 14.41 -4.67
CA ARG A 132 -5.24 14.27 -5.92
C ARG A 132 -4.15 13.21 -5.80
N VAL A 133 -3.39 13.20 -4.70
CA VAL A 133 -2.34 12.21 -4.45
C VAL A 133 -2.92 10.80 -4.42
N VAL A 134 -4.02 10.57 -3.71
CA VAL A 134 -4.71 9.26 -3.67
C VAL A 134 -5.20 8.87 -5.06
N ARG A 135 -5.82 9.80 -5.80
CA ARG A 135 -6.30 9.52 -7.16
C ARG A 135 -5.15 9.13 -8.11
N TYR A 136 -4.04 9.88 -8.12
CA TYR A 136 -2.89 9.55 -8.95
C TYR A 136 -2.20 8.26 -8.49
N ALA A 137 -2.12 8.01 -7.19
CA ALA A 137 -1.59 6.75 -6.66
C ALA A 137 -2.45 5.55 -7.09
N LEU A 138 -3.78 5.67 -7.07
CA LEU A 138 -4.70 4.64 -7.56
C LEU A 138 -4.54 4.41 -9.07
N ILE A 139 -4.47 5.48 -9.87
CA ILE A 139 -4.24 5.37 -11.31
C ILE A 139 -2.90 4.69 -11.57
N ALA A 140 -1.82 5.12 -10.90
CA ALA A 140 -0.50 4.51 -11.03
C ALA A 140 -0.53 3.04 -10.63
N ALA A 141 -1.19 2.68 -9.52
CA ALA A 141 -1.36 1.31 -9.07
C ALA A 141 -2.06 0.45 -10.13
N VAL A 142 -3.14 0.95 -10.74
CA VAL A 142 -3.84 0.25 -11.83
C VAL A 142 -2.94 0.08 -13.05
N VAL A 143 -2.23 1.12 -13.47
CA VAL A 143 -1.31 1.07 -14.63
C VAL A 143 -0.18 0.08 -14.38
N ILE A 144 0.42 0.11 -13.19
CA ILE A 144 1.49 -0.82 -12.79
C ILE A 144 0.97 -2.26 -12.73
N LEU A 145 -0.22 -2.47 -12.17
CA LEU A 145 -0.83 -3.79 -12.07
C LEU A 145 -1.15 -4.37 -13.45
N LEU A 146 -1.78 -3.59 -14.33
CA LEU A 146 -2.09 -4.00 -15.70
C LEU A 146 -0.81 -4.21 -16.52
N GLY A 147 0.17 -3.31 -16.41
CA GLY A 147 1.46 -3.44 -17.10
C GLY A 147 2.24 -4.67 -16.64
N GLY A 148 2.33 -4.90 -15.32
CA GLY A 148 2.99 -6.09 -14.78
C GLY A 148 2.26 -7.38 -15.15
N TRP A 149 0.93 -7.38 -15.20
CA TRP A 149 0.16 -8.51 -15.66
C TRP A 149 0.34 -8.78 -17.15
N ALA A 150 0.38 -7.74 -17.99
CA ALA A 150 0.65 -7.84 -19.42
C ALA A 150 2.02 -8.49 -19.68
N VAL A 151 3.06 -8.16 -18.90
CA VAL A 151 4.38 -8.81 -18.99
C VAL A 151 4.30 -10.30 -18.64
N THR A 152 3.56 -10.67 -17.60
CA THR A 152 3.37 -12.07 -17.21
C THR A 152 2.59 -12.86 -18.28
N LEU A 153 1.56 -12.25 -18.87
CA LEU A 153 0.81 -12.81 -20.00
C LEU A 153 1.69 -12.98 -21.25
N ALA A 154 2.46 -11.95 -21.63
CA ALA A 154 3.35 -11.99 -22.78
C ALA A 154 4.39 -13.12 -22.64
N ARG A 155 4.90 -13.34 -21.42
CA ARG A 155 5.82 -14.45 -21.15
C ARG A 155 5.12 -15.81 -21.20
N ALA A 156 3.91 -15.92 -20.68
CA ALA A 156 3.12 -17.14 -20.80
C ALA A 156 2.87 -17.50 -22.27
N TRP A 157 2.56 -16.51 -23.11
CA TRP A 157 2.45 -16.69 -24.57
C TRP A 157 3.79 -17.07 -25.23
N ALA A 158 4.88 -16.37 -24.89
CA ALA A 158 6.19 -16.64 -25.47
C ALA A 158 6.75 -18.03 -25.10
N GLN A 159 6.36 -18.57 -23.95
CA GLN A 159 6.76 -19.91 -23.49
C GLN A 159 5.94 -21.03 -24.14
N GLY A 160 5.05 -20.71 -25.08
CA GLY A 160 4.23 -21.70 -25.77
C GLY A 160 3.29 -22.36 -24.79
N MET A 161 2.26 -21.62 -24.33
CA MET A 161 1.12 -22.27 -23.68
C MET A 161 0.69 -23.48 -24.53
N PRO A 162 0.37 -24.63 -23.92
CA PRO A 162 -0.23 -25.73 -24.65
C PRO A 162 -1.53 -25.29 -25.35
#